data_AF-A0AAV4GS27-F1
#
_entry.id   AF-A0AAV4GS27-F1
#
_cell.length_a   1.000
_cell.length_b   1.000
_cell.length_c   1.000
_cell.angle_alpha   90.00
_cell.angle_beta   90.00
_cell.angle_gamma   90.00
#
_symmetry.space_group_name_H-M   'P 1'
#
loop_
_entity.id
_entity.type
_entity.pdbx_description
1 polymer ?
#
loop_
_entity_poly.entity_id
_entity_poly.type
_entity_poly.pdbx_seq_one_letter_code
_entity_poly.pdbx_strand_id
1 'polypeptide(L)'
;HQVSLDDWLKMWSNLLPGSMGIGNFPVWLRLLPKTMFQMIDRNRDEVVGVNELANFYTDMVNIPEELAKKRAALAFDQMTDYGRYPLNLESYEMIFSNFLIGRTPYGPGRHIFGCFEHNVKSFQLIQAADDNDAENSESLRENRMLRRRSSADRIPTSTVYIQSKPRR
;
A
#
# COMPACT_ATOMS: atom_id res chain seq x y z
N HIS A 1 -12.86 -17.90 -26.28
CA HIS A 1 -13.62 -17.55 -25.07
C HIS A 1 -13.32 -16.11 -24.70
N GLN A 2 -14.34 -15.26 -24.61
CA GLN A 2 -14.20 -13.91 -24.06
C GLN A 2 -14.35 -14.00 -22.55
N VAL A 3 -13.45 -13.36 -21.81
CA VAL A 3 -13.55 -13.22 -20.35
C VAL A 3 -14.43 -11.99 -20.09
N SER A 4 -15.52 -12.15 -19.33
CA SER A 4 -16.35 -11.02 -18.94
C SER A 4 -15.63 -10.14 -17.91
N LEU A 5 -16.08 -8.90 -17.74
CA LEU A 5 -15.53 -8.00 -16.71
C LEU A 5 -15.68 -8.62 -15.30
N ASP A 6 -16.81 -9.26 -15.02
CA ASP A 6 -17.05 -9.89 -13.72
C ASP A 6 -16.13 -11.09 -13.48
N ASP A 7 -15.89 -11.90 -14.51
CA ASP A 7 -14.94 -13.02 -14.41
C ASP A 7 -13.51 -12.53 -14.22
N TRP A 8 -13.15 -11.43 -14.89
CA TRP A 8 -11.87 -10.77 -14.71
C TRP A 8 -11.70 -10.23 -13.28
N LEU A 9 -12.70 -9.54 -12.75
CA LEU A 9 -12.67 -9.02 -11.38
C LEU A 9 -12.62 -10.14 -10.33
N LYS A 10 -13.37 -11.23 -10.51
CA LYS A 10 -13.30 -12.41 -9.64
C LYS A 10 -11.93 -13.08 -9.68
N MET A 11 -11.29 -13.11 -10.84
CA MET A 11 -9.92 -13.61 -10.96
C MET A 11 -8.96 -12.76 -10.12
N TRP A 12 -9.01 -11.43 -10.26
CA TRP A 12 -8.16 -10.54 -9.48
C TRP A 12 -8.44 -10.57 -7.97
N SER A 13 -9.71 -10.69 -7.55
CA SER A 13 -10.06 -10.79 -6.12
C SER A 13 -9.45 -12.02 -5.45
N ASN A 14 -9.23 -13.10 -6.21
CA ASN A 14 -8.61 -14.33 -5.71
C ASN A 14 -7.08 -14.30 -5.82
N LEU A 15 -6.50 -13.52 -6.73
CA LEU A 15 -5.05 -13.44 -6.96
C LEU A 15 -4.34 -12.43 -6.05
N LEU A 16 -4.99 -11.33 -5.70
CA LEU A 16 -4.37 -10.26 -4.92
C LEU A 16 -4.13 -10.63 -3.43
N PRO A 17 -5.03 -11.34 -2.73
CA PRO A 17 -4.80 -11.70 -1.33
C PRO A 17 -3.57 -12.60 -1.16
N GLY A 18 -2.67 -12.23 -0.25
CA GLY A 18 -1.46 -13.01 0.07
C GLY A 18 -0.30 -12.85 -0.92
N SER A 19 -0.50 -12.16 -2.04
CA SER A 19 0.59 -11.82 -2.97
C SER A 19 1.48 -10.73 -2.38
N MET A 20 2.76 -11.04 -2.18
CA MET A 20 3.74 -10.09 -1.63
C MET A 20 4.62 -9.44 -2.71
N GLY A 21 4.59 -9.95 -3.94
CA GLY A 21 5.31 -9.38 -5.08
C GLY A 21 5.00 -10.12 -6.38
N ILE A 22 5.63 -9.68 -7.49
CA ILE A 22 5.37 -10.25 -8.83
C ILE A 22 5.60 -11.77 -8.89
N GLY A 23 6.51 -12.31 -8.07
CA GLY A 23 6.84 -13.74 -8.02
C GLY A 23 5.68 -14.66 -7.65
N ASN A 24 4.67 -14.15 -6.92
CA ASN A 24 3.49 -14.93 -6.52
C ASN A 24 2.44 -15.08 -7.63
N PHE A 25 2.58 -14.33 -8.73
CA PHE A 25 1.56 -14.29 -9.78
C PHE A 25 1.74 -15.38 -10.86
N PRO A 26 0.66 -15.68 -11.61
CA PRO A 26 0.72 -16.58 -12.77
C PRO A 26 1.82 -16.18 -13.77
N VAL A 27 2.36 -17.17 -14.49
CA VAL A 27 3.47 -16.97 -15.45
C VAL A 27 3.21 -15.83 -16.42
N TRP A 28 2.00 -15.76 -17.00
CA TRP A 28 1.65 -14.72 -17.98
C TRP A 28 1.75 -13.30 -17.39
N LEU A 29 1.40 -13.13 -16.11
CA LEU A 29 1.45 -11.84 -15.44
C LEU A 29 2.89 -11.48 -15.03
N ARG A 30 3.75 -12.48 -14.79
CA ARG A 30 5.20 -12.28 -14.58
C ARG A 30 5.93 -11.88 -15.87
N LEU A 31 5.40 -12.25 -17.03
CA LEU A 31 5.96 -11.84 -18.32
C LEU A 31 5.54 -10.42 -18.72
N LEU A 32 4.37 -9.98 -18.27
CA LEU A 32 3.83 -8.66 -18.60
C LEU A 32 4.78 -7.48 -18.29
N PRO A 33 5.34 -7.32 -17.07
CA PRO A 33 6.26 -6.21 -16.80
C PRO A 33 7.52 -6.26 -17.66
N LYS A 34 8.02 -7.45 -18.00
CA LYS A 34 9.19 -7.62 -18.88
C LYS A 34 8.90 -7.15 -20.29
N THR A 35 7.77 -7.56 -20.86
CA THR A 35 7.34 -7.13 -22.19
C THR A 35 7.13 -5.62 -22.22
N MET A 36 6.49 -5.06 -21.20
CA MET A 36 6.24 -3.62 -21.10
C MET A 36 7.54 -2.83 -20.98
N PHE A 37 8.48 -3.29 -20.16
CA PHE A 37 9.81 -2.70 -20.05
C PHE A 37 10.51 -2.65 -21.41
N GLN A 38 10.52 -3.76 -22.16
CA GLN A 38 11.10 -3.82 -23.50
C GLN A 38 10.41 -2.93 -24.54
N MET A 39 9.12 -2.61 -24.35
CA MET A 39 8.42 -1.63 -25.20
C MET A 39 8.84 -0.19 -24.89
N ILE A 40 9.19 0.08 -23.63
CA ILE A 40 9.65 1.40 -23.17
C ILE A 40 11.11 1.60 -23.58
N ASP A 41 11.99 0.67 -23.23
CA ASP A 41 13.43 0.65 -23.55
C ASP A 41 13.65 0.43 -25.06
N ARG A 42 13.69 1.53 -25.82
CA ARG A 42 13.81 1.49 -27.29
C ARG A 42 15.26 1.37 -27.73
N ASN A 43 16.18 1.93 -26.94
CA ASN A 43 17.60 1.88 -27.24
C ASN A 43 18.26 0.55 -26.81
N ARG A 44 17.57 -0.26 -25.98
CA ARG A 44 18.00 -1.56 -25.46
C ARG A 44 19.26 -1.46 -24.59
N ASP A 45 19.36 -0.40 -23.80
CA ASP A 45 20.45 -0.22 -22.83
C ASP A 45 20.14 -0.78 -21.43
N GLU A 46 18.99 -1.45 -21.29
CA GLU A 46 18.48 -2.04 -20.04
C GLU A 46 18.13 -0.99 -18.96
N VAL A 47 18.06 0.30 -19.31
CA VAL A 47 17.75 1.41 -18.42
C VAL A 47 16.81 2.40 -19.10
N VAL A 48 15.56 2.45 -18.63
CA VAL A 48 14.59 3.39 -19.19
C VAL A 48 14.99 4.83 -18.90
N GLY A 49 15.03 5.68 -19.93
CA GLY A 49 15.19 7.12 -19.82
C GLY A 49 13.87 7.91 -19.76
N VAL A 50 13.94 9.19 -19.37
CA VAL A 50 12.78 10.11 -19.33
C VAL A 50 12.10 10.23 -20.71
N ASN A 51 12.90 10.35 -21.78
CA ASN A 51 12.39 10.52 -23.14
C ASN A 51 11.69 9.25 -23.64
N GLU A 52 12.21 8.08 -23.30
CA GLU A 52 11.60 6.80 -23.63
C GLU A 52 10.28 6.60 -22.90
N LEU A 53 10.22 6.99 -21.64
CA LEU A 53 8.99 6.99 -20.85
C LEU A 53 7.94 7.95 -21.44
N ALA A 54 8.36 9.14 -21.89
CA ALA A 54 7.48 10.09 -22.57
C ALA A 54 6.94 9.53 -23.88
N ASN A 55 7.80 8.92 -24.70
CA ASN A 55 7.39 8.28 -25.95
C ASN A 55 6.42 7.13 -25.70
N PHE A 56 6.64 6.34 -24.65
CA PHE A 56 5.72 5.29 -24.24
C PHE A 56 4.34 5.84 -23.86
N TYR A 57 4.27 6.93 -23.08
CA TYR A 57 2.99 7.56 -22.75
C TYR A 57 2.25 8.13 -23.96
N THR A 58 2.98 8.66 -24.94
CA THR A 58 2.39 9.12 -26.20
C THR A 58 1.88 7.95 -27.03
N ASP A 59 2.69 6.93 -27.25
CA ASP A 59 2.40 5.87 -28.23
C ASP A 59 1.48 4.77 -27.68
N MET A 60 1.63 4.41 -26.40
CA MET A 60 0.89 3.32 -25.76
C MET A 60 -0.35 3.79 -25.01
N VAL A 61 -0.25 4.91 -24.29
CA VAL A 61 -1.36 5.47 -23.48
C VAL A 61 -2.16 6.52 -24.26
N ASN A 62 -1.65 6.98 -25.42
CA ASN A 62 -2.28 7.99 -26.27
C ASN A 62 -2.48 9.34 -25.55
N ILE A 63 -1.49 9.76 -24.74
CA ILE A 63 -1.46 11.06 -24.07
C ILE A 63 -0.85 12.10 -25.02
N PRO A 64 -1.38 13.34 -25.11
CA PRO A 64 -0.77 14.39 -25.92
C PRO A 64 0.69 14.64 -25.54
N GLU A 65 1.57 14.77 -26.54
CA GLU A 65 3.04 14.80 -26.37
C GLU A 65 3.52 15.80 -25.29
N GLU A 66 3.00 17.04 -25.32
CA GLU A 66 3.36 18.07 -24.35
C GLU A 66 2.99 17.71 -22.91
N LEU A 67 1.88 17.00 -22.72
CA LEU A 67 1.45 16.51 -21.41
C LEU A 67 2.24 15.25 -21.03
N ALA A 68 2.53 14.38 -22.00
CA ALA A 68 3.32 13.17 -21.82
C ALA A 68 4.72 13.49 -21.31
N LYS A 69 5.42 14.48 -21.90
CA LYS A 69 6.74 14.94 -21.44
C LYS A 69 6.73 15.40 -19.98
N LYS A 70 5.75 16.24 -19.61
CA LYS A 70 5.61 16.74 -18.22
C LYS A 70 5.34 15.61 -17.23
N ARG A 71 4.44 14.69 -17.59
CA ARG A 71 4.10 13.54 -16.75
C ARG A 71 5.24 12.54 -16.66
N ALA A 72 5.99 12.33 -17.74
CA ALA A 72 7.15 11.46 -17.78
C ALA A 72 8.29 11.98 -16.90
N ALA A 73 8.57 13.29 -16.91
CA ALA A 73 9.56 13.88 -16.01
C ALA A 73 9.20 13.62 -14.53
N LEU A 74 7.97 13.94 -14.13
CA LEU A 74 7.48 13.69 -12.76
C LEU A 74 7.46 12.20 -12.41
N ALA A 75 7.03 11.35 -13.34
CA ALA A 75 7.01 9.90 -13.16
C ALA A 75 8.42 9.36 -12.96
N PHE A 76 9.37 9.79 -13.79
CA PHE A 76 10.75 9.34 -13.74
C PHE A 76 11.40 9.71 -12.41
N ASP A 77 11.24 10.95 -11.95
CA ASP A 77 11.75 11.39 -10.65
C ASP A 77 11.16 10.53 -9.51
N GLN A 78 9.86 10.24 -9.55
CA GLN A 78 9.19 9.46 -8.52
C GLN A 78 9.55 7.96 -8.56
N MET A 79 9.77 7.41 -9.75
CA MET A 79 10.16 6.01 -9.94
C MET A 79 11.63 5.76 -9.57
N THR A 80 12.50 6.75 -9.79
CA THR A 80 13.95 6.65 -9.53
C THR A 80 14.39 7.17 -8.18
N ASP A 81 13.45 7.65 -7.34
CA ASP A 81 13.74 8.39 -6.11
C ASP A 81 14.72 9.55 -6.37
N TYR A 82 14.35 10.42 -7.32
CA TYR A 82 15.13 11.56 -7.80
C TYR A 82 16.54 11.18 -8.30
N GLY A 83 16.62 10.09 -9.07
CA GLY A 83 17.86 9.58 -9.65
C GLY A 83 18.73 8.75 -8.70
N ARG A 84 18.26 8.45 -7.49
CA ARG A 84 18.99 7.60 -6.54
C ARG A 84 19.10 6.14 -7.01
N TYR A 85 18.07 5.67 -7.71
CA TYR A 85 18.02 4.32 -8.27
C TYR A 85 17.75 4.36 -9.77
N PRO A 86 18.48 3.60 -10.59
CA PRO A 86 18.21 3.52 -12.02
C PRO A 86 16.87 2.82 -12.28
N LEU A 87 16.18 3.22 -13.36
CA LEU A 87 14.96 2.57 -13.81
C LEU A 87 15.27 1.38 -14.73
N ASN A 88 15.86 0.34 -14.15
CA ASN A 88 16.15 -0.93 -14.81
C ASN A 88 14.99 -1.91 -14.67
N LEU A 89 15.11 -3.11 -15.23
CA LEU A 89 14.04 -4.11 -15.20
C LEU A 89 13.63 -4.51 -13.77
N GLU A 90 14.60 -4.65 -12.86
CA GLU A 90 14.33 -5.05 -11.48
C GLU A 90 13.51 -3.98 -10.74
N SER A 91 13.94 -2.72 -10.81
CA SER A 91 13.19 -1.62 -10.18
C SER A 91 11.83 -1.43 -10.84
N TYR A 92 11.72 -1.62 -12.16
CA TYR A 92 10.44 -1.61 -12.87
C TYR A 92 9.49 -2.73 -12.41
N GLU A 93 9.96 -3.96 -12.19
CA GLU A 93 9.14 -5.07 -11.66
C GLU A 93 8.62 -4.77 -10.24
N MET A 94 9.42 -4.10 -9.40
CA MET A 94 8.98 -3.64 -8.08
C MET A 94 7.89 -2.57 -8.18
N ILE A 95 8.08 -1.58 -9.06
CA ILE A 95 7.09 -0.53 -9.32
C ILE A 95 5.80 -1.14 -9.88
N PHE A 96 5.90 -2.13 -10.77
CA PHE A 96 4.76 -2.88 -11.31
C PHE A 96 4.02 -3.69 -10.24
N SER A 97 4.76 -4.30 -9.32
CA SER A 97 4.16 -4.94 -8.14
C SER A 97 3.40 -3.91 -7.30
N ASN A 98 3.98 -2.72 -7.07
CA ASN A 98 3.29 -1.65 -6.36
C ASN A 98 2.01 -1.19 -7.08
N PHE A 99 1.98 -1.20 -8.42
CA PHE A 99 0.76 -0.91 -9.18
C PHE A 99 -0.33 -1.97 -8.96
N LEU A 100 0.02 -3.25 -8.93
CA LEU A 100 -0.97 -4.34 -8.78
C LEU A 100 -1.52 -4.48 -7.36
N ILE A 101 -0.63 -4.46 -6.36
CA ILE A 101 -0.97 -4.79 -4.96
C ILE A 101 -0.85 -3.60 -4.00
N GLY A 102 -0.47 -2.43 -4.50
CA GLY A 102 -0.37 -1.22 -3.71
C GLY A 102 -1.72 -0.85 -3.09
N ARG A 103 -1.76 -0.76 -1.76
CA ARG A 103 -2.96 -0.32 -1.03
C ARG A 103 -3.11 1.20 -0.98
N THR A 104 -2.04 1.93 -1.30
CA THR A 104 -2.01 3.39 -1.24
C THR A 104 -1.93 3.99 -2.64
N PRO A 105 -2.65 5.10 -2.89
CA PRO A 105 -2.62 5.76 -4.20
C PRO A 105 -1.31 6.51 -4.47
N TYR A 106 -0.48 6.73 -3.44
CA TYR A 106 0.72 7.56 -3.51
C TYR A 106 2.01 6.79 -3.81
N GLY A 107 1.92 5.49 -4.11
CA GLY A 107 3.09 4.70 -4.51
C GLY A 107 3.62 5.09 -5.90
N PRO A 108 4.88 4.74 -6.23
CA PRO A 108 5.45 4.99 -7.55
C PRO A 108 4.75 4.21 -8.68
N GLY A 109 4.07 3.11 -8.36
CA GLY A 109 3.31 2.29 -9.31
C GLY A 109 2.18 3.06 -10.02
N ARG A 110 1.67 4.15 -9.42
CA ARG A 110 0.65 5.01 -10.03
C ARG A 110 1.05 5.60 -11.38
N HIS A 111 2.36 5.66 -11.63
CA HIS A 111 2.92 6.33 -12.80
C HIS A 111 3.09 5.42 -14.01
N ILE A 112 3.02 4.09 -13.88
CA ILE A 112 3.34 3.13 -14.97
C ILE A 112 2.62 3.43 -16.28
N PHE A 113 1.39 3.95 -16.22
CA PHE A 113 0.56 4.27 -17.38
C PHE A 113 0.30 5.78 -17.53
N GLY A 114 1.26 6.64 -17.20
CA GLY A 114 1.13 8.07 -17.47
C GLY A 114 0.27 8.85 -16.47
N CYS A 115 0.25 8.37 -15.21
CA CYS A 115 -0.30 9.03 -14.04
C CYS A 115 -1.84 9.19 -14.05
N PHE A 116 -2.51 8.48 -13.15
CA PHE A 116 -3.96 8.60 -12.93
C PHE A 116 -4.26 9.85 -12.08
N GLU A 117 -5.17 10.70 -12.54
CA GLU A 117 -5.74 11.75 -11.70
C GLU A 117 -6.56 11.10 -10.58
N HIS A 118 -6.10 11.26 -9.33
CA HIS A 118 -6.84 10.78 -8.18
C HIS A 118 -7.83 11.85 -7.74
N ASN A 119 -9.09 11.72 -8.15
CA ASN A 119 -10.18 12.38 -7.43
C ASN A 119 -10.41 11.60 -6.13
N VAL A 120 -9.58 11.88 -5.11
CA VAL A 120 -9.80 11.36 -3.76
C VAL A 120 -11.03 12.07 -3.22
N LYS A 121 -12.21 11.49 -3.46
CA LYS A 121 -13.41 11.90 -2.73
C LYS A 121 -13.08 11.75 -1.24
N SER A 122 -13.25 12.82 -0.47
CA SER A 122 -13.20 12.75 0.98
C SER A 122 -14.15 11.63 1.41
N PHE A 123 -13.62 10.63 2.11
CA PHE A 123 -14.48 9.60 2.68
C PHE A 123 -15.43 10.31 3.65
N GLN A 124 -16.73 10.17 3.42
CA GLN A 124 -17.72 10.59 4.41
C GLN A 124 -17.78 9.47 5.45
N LEU A 125 -17.63 9.82 6.73
CA LEU A 125 -17.94 8.89 7.81
C LEU A 125 -19.42 8.52 7.66
N ILE A 126 -19.70 7.25 7.38
CA ILE A 126 -21.06 6.74 7.11
C ILE A 126 -21.94 6.79 8.36
N GLN A 127 -21.35 7.04 9.53
CA GLN A 127 -22.08 7.16 10.77
C GLN A 127 -21.49 8.30 11.60
N ALA A 128 -22.29 9.34 11.83
CA ALA A 128 -22.06 10.21 12.98
C ALA A 128 -22.19 9.34 14.23
N ALA A 129 -21.33 9.54 15.24
CA ALA A 129 -21.54 8.89 16.52
C ALA A 129 -22.94 9.26 17.01
N ASP A 130 -23.79 8.25 17.26
CA ASP A 130 -25.10 8.49 17.85
C ASP A 130 -24.86 9.05 19.25
N ASP A 131 -25.54 10.15 19.60
CA ASP A 131 -25.42 10.78 20.92
C ASP A 131 -25.80 9.81 22.06
N ASN A 132 -26.48 8.70 21.75
CA ASN A 132 -26.79 7.61 22.68
C ASN A 132 -25.55 6.83 23.16
N ASP A 133 -24.43 6.83 22.41
CA ASP A 133 -23.19 6.19 22.85
C ASP A 133 -22.47 7.00 23.95
N ALA A 134 -22.78 8.30 24.08
CA ALA A 134 -22.23 9.15 25.13
C ALA A 134 -22.78 8.75 26.52
N GLU A 135 -24.09 8.54 26.64
CA GLU A 135 -24.75 8.12 27.91
C GLU A 135 -24.32 6.70 28.34
N ASN A 136 -24.13 5.79 27.37
CA ASN A 136 -23.63 4.44 27.66
C ASN A 136 -22.16 4.49 28.12
N SER A 137 -21.34 5.40 27.57
CA SER A 137 -19.94 5.57 27.97
C SER A 137 -19.78 6.17 29.38
N GLU A 138 -20.69 7.06 29.80
CA GLU A 138 -20.71 7.65 31.14
C GLU A 138 -21.12 6.62 32.20
N SER A 139 -22.19 5.86 31.95
CA SER A 139 -22.61 4.78 32.86
C SER A 139 -21.58 3.65 32.98
N LEU A 140 -20.84 3.34 31.90
CA LEU A 140 -19.71 2.40 31.91
C LEU A 140 -18.49 2.94 32.65
N ARG A 141 -18.24 4.25 32.62
CA ARG A 141 -17.18 4.92 33.39
C ARG A 141 -17.51 4.95 34.88
N GLU A 142 -18.76 5.27 35.23
CA GLU A 142 -19.24 5.33 36.61
C GLU A 142 -19.20 3.95 37.28
N ASN A 143 -19.67 2.90 36.58
CA ASN A 143 -19.57 1.52 37.05
C ASN A 143 -18.12 1.04 37.21
N ARG A 144 -17.19 1.50 36.36
CA ARG A 144 -15.75 1.20 36.50
C ARG A 144 -15.15 1.91 37.72
N MET A 145 -15.58 3.12 38.03
CA MET A 145 -15.12 3.85 39.22
C MET A 145 -15.66 3.26 40.53
N LEU A 146 -16.93 2.82 40.57
CA LEU A 146 -17.51 2.14 41.72
C LEU A 146 -16.78 0.83 42.04
N ARG A 147 -16.48 0.01 41.02
CA ARG A 147 -15.73 -1.24 41.16
C ARG A 147 -14.29 -1.03 41.63
N ARG A 148 -13.66 0.07 41.21
CA ARG A 148 -12.31 0.45 41.68
C ARG A 148 -12.30 0.91 43.13
N ARG A 149 -13.31 1.64 43.59
CA ARG A 149 -13.44 2.04 45.02
C ARG A 149 -13.66 0.83 45.93
N SER A 150 -14.50 -0.12 45.52
CA SER A 150 -14.75 -1.35 46.31
C SER A 150 -13.56 -2.31 46.38
N SER A 151 -12.58 -2.18 45.47
CA SER A 151 -11.36 -3.00 45.45
C SER A 151 -10.21 -2.43 46.31
N ALA A 152 -10.31 -1.18 46.76
CA ALA A 152 -9.26 -0.51 47.55
C ALA A 152 -9.29 -0.86 49.05
N ASP A 153 -10.38 -1.45 49.55
CA ASP A 153 -10.54 -1.82 50.97
C ASP A 153 -10.07 -3.24 51.33
N ARG A 154 -9.41 -3.97 50.42
CA ARG A 154 -8.84 -5.28 50.73
C ARG A 154 -7.32 -5.19 50.90
N ILE A 155 -6.88 -5.02 52.14
CA ILE A 155 -5.48 -5.17 52.56
C ILE A 155 -5.07 -6.64 52.37
N PRO A 156 -4.00 -6.96 51.63
CA PRO A 156 -3.42 -8.30 51.62
C PRO A 156 -2.24 -8.37 52.59
N THR A 157 -2.37 -9.12 53.68
CA THR A 157 -1.23 -9.46 54.55
C THR A 157 -0.77 -10.88 54.25
N SER A 158 0.39 -11.03 53.60
CA SER A 158 1.28 -12.20 53.77
C SER A 158 2.61 -11.95 53.06
N THR A 159 3.68 -11.73 53.85
CA THR A 159 5.06 -11.86 53.39
C THR A 159 5.79 -12.80 54.35
N VAL A 160 6.28 -13.91 53.78
CA VAL A 160 7.08 -14.96 54.44
C VAL A 160 8.50 -14.44 54.70
N TYR A 161 9.00 -14.56 55.93
CA TYR A 161 10.39 -14.26 56.30
C TYR A 161 11.29 -15.47 56.07
N ILE A 162 12.40 -15.27 55.35
CA ILE A 162 13.51 -16.23 55.21
C ILE A 162 14.49 -15.98 56.38
N GLN A 163 14.68 -16.97 57.26
CA GLN A 163 15.69 -16.93 58.33
C GLN A 163 17.04 -17.50 57.83
N SER A 164 18.09 -16.69 57.97
CA SER A 164 19.49 -17.05 57.84
C SER A 164 20.07 -17.50 59.19
N LYS A 165 20.82 -18.62 59.20
CA LYS A 165 21.51 -19.19 60.37
C LYS A 165 22.71 -18.33 60.81
N PRO A 166 23.05 -18.26 62.11
CA PRO A 166 24.31 -17.70 62.57
C PRO A 166 25.43 -18.75 62.70
N ARG A 167 26.67 -18.32 62.48
CA ARG A 167 27.92 -19.03 62.80
C ARG A 167 28.15 -19.05 64.32
N ARG A 168 28.44 -20.23 64.88
CA ARG A 168 29.61 -20.51 65.72
C ARG A 168 29.88 -22.00 65.71
#